data_AF-A0A226DS74-F1
#
_entry.id   AF-A0A226DS74-F1
#
_cell.length_a   1.000
_cell.length_b   1.000
_cell.length_c   1.000
_cell.angle_alpha   90.00
_cell.angle_beta   90.00
_cell.angle_gamma   90.00
#
_symmetry.space_group_name_H-M   'P 1'
#
loop_
_entity.id
_entity.type
_entity.pdbx_description
1 polymer ?
#
loop_
_entity_poly.entity_id
_entity_poly.type
_entity_poly.pdbx_seq_one_letter_code
_entity_poly.pdbx_strand_id
1 'polypeptide(L)'
;MGLVQHFQKYFEANVKPIVTTRFLALDLYSFVYQKFTKMPIMWDRSGQEFIPCEDPRDTRGFQFEAIVGISVVAICYVVVLVQQVSMSEDSAGPHVSVLTLMTVYAAIHVCIFIISVAVEMFKHGPDYGRGYNGLKRLEDEIILDHPQHDHRTPSQLYTFAFLTLYMSIYYATLPLVMLAAFLYMDIDPAMYILDMLFGPSPPRILKNFSLHPPFSSHLPRLLVRSCLMWIFGIGFSRLTCLVFITSTTNFTRTHHILELISRINAYQKLKAMMFYNELQLICKDINLLQDSVLMGLLSIGFMLNGCTIYLSIQGYRVLPFGVHAMFVGLAVMNISATMTIIPFLVDTNQIGINLLANWRLQFSSKLQRKRANAMTPTKVNCSMGQYRIFSMTKTAKNKLYAALIEFPVNMLLGYSRDEFEMRFQVGKQN
;
A
#
# COMPACT_ATOMS: atom_id res chain seq x y z
N MET A 1 -11.79 -18.18 -24.21
CA MET A 1 -11.64 -17.20 -25.32
C MET A 1 -12.70 -16.10 -25.33
N GLY A 2 -13.97 -16.36 -24.99
CA GLY A 2 -15.03 -15.34 -24.99
C GLY A 2 -14.88 -14.19 -23.97
N LEU A 3 -14.30 -14.44 -22.79
CA LEU A 3 -14.14 -13.40 -21.76
C LEU A 3 -13.15 -12.31 -22.17
N VAL A 4 -12.06 -12.69 -22.86
CA VAL A 4 -11.02 -11.75 -23.32
C VAL A 4 -11.55 -10.90 -24.48
N GLN A 5 -12.26 -11.50 -25.43
CA GLN A 5 -12.90 -10.76 -26.53
C GLN A 5 -14.04 -9.85 -26.03
N HIS A 6 -14.79 -10.26 -25.00
CA HIS A 6 -15.82 -9.42 -24.40
C HIS A 6 -15.20 -8.25 -23.62
N PHE A 7 -14.11 -8.51 -22.89
CA PHE A 7 -13.33 -7.47 -22.21
C PHE A 7 -12.73 -6.47 -23.19
N GLN A 8 -12.20 -6.95 -24.32
CA GLN A 8 -11.58 -6.11 -25.35
C GLN A 8 -12.60 -5.28 -26.13
N LYS A 9 -13.77 -5.85 -26.48
CA LYS A 9 -14.89 -5.08 -27.05
C LYS A 9 -15.45 -4.04 -26.08
N TYR A 10 -15.56 -4.39 -24.80
CA TYR A 10 -15.96 -3.43 -23.76
C TYR A 10 -14.93 -2.31 -23.61
N PHE A 11 -13.64 -2.62 -23.73
CA PHE A 11 -12.56 -1.64 -23.69
C PHE A 11 -12.61 -0.69 -24.89
N GLU A 12 -12.74 -1.22 -26.11
CA GLU A 12 -12.75 -0.42 -27.33
C GLU A 12 -13.99 0.49 -27.46
N ALA A 13 -15.14 0.05 -26.94
CA ALA A 13 -16.39 0.82 -27.00
C ALA A 13 -16.46 2.00 -26.02
N ASN A 14 -15.72 1.96 -24.89
CA ASN A 14 -15.88 2.92 -23.79
C ASN A 14 -14.70 3.89 -23.59
N VAL A 15 -13.65 3.83 -24.44
CA VAL A 15 -12.38 4.55 -24.26
C VAL A 15 -12.34 5.98 -24.88
N LYS A 16 -13.42 6.45 -25.51
CA LYS A 16 -13.55 7.83 -26.02
C LYS A 16 -14.77 8.52 -25.37
N PRO A 17 -14.77 8.82 -24.04
CA PRO A 17 -13.96 9.89 -23.45
C PRO A 17 -13.55 9.58 -22.00
N ILE A 18 -12.25 9.46 -21.77
CA ILE A 18 -11.65 9.14 -20.46
C ILE A 18 -11.59 10.39 -19.56
N VAL A 19 -12.77 10.85 -19.14
CA VAL A 19 -12.97 11.44 -17.80
C VAL A 19 -13.09 10.30 -16.76
N THR A 20 -13.10 9.04 -17.24
CA THR A 20 -13.56 7.80 -16.61
C THR A 20 -12.47 6.77 -16.23
N THR A 21 -11.15 7.00 -16.46
CA THR A 21 -10.13 5.97 -16.13
C THR A 21 -9.90 5.77 -14.64
N ARG A 22 -10.17 6.77 -13.80
CA ARG A 22 -10.02 6.64 -12.33
C ARG A 22 -11.05 5.67 -11.75
N PHE A 23 -12.22 5.61 -12.37
CA PHE A 23 -13.30 4.71 -11.95
C PHE A 23 -13.16 3.30 -12.51
N LEU A 24 -12.51 3.13 -13.66
CA LEU A 24 -12.27 1.82 -14.24
C LEU A 24 -11.55 0.86 -13.27
N ALA A 25 -10.60 1.37 -12.47
CA ALA A 25 -9.92 0.58 -11.44
C ALA A 25 -10.88 0.13 -10.31
N LEU A 26 -11.78 1.01 -9.87
CA LEU A 26 -12.78 0.72 -8.84
C LEU A 26 -13.91 -0.17 -9.39
N ASP A 27 -14.28 0.00 -10.65
CA ASP A 27 -15.25 -0.84 -11.36
C ASP A 27 -14.70 -2.24 -11.57
N LEU A 28 -13.43 -2.36 -11.98
CA LEU A 28 -12.74 -3.65 -12.11
C LEU A 28 -12.61 -4.32 -10.74
N TYR A 29 -12.23 -3.56 -9.70
CA TYR A 29 -12.20 -4.05 -8.34
C TYR A 29 -13.57 -4.57 -7.90
N SER A 30 -14.63 -3.79 -8.11
CA SER A 30 -16.00 -4.19 -7.77
C SER A 30 -16.44 -5.43 -8.56
N PHE A 31 -16.07 -5.52 -9.84
CA PHE A 31 -16.42 -6.65 -10.71
C PHE A 31 -15.76 -7.95 -10.26
N VAL A 32 -14.48 -7.88 -9.94
CA VAL A 32 -13.68 -9.05 -9.60
C VAL A 32 -13.85 -9.45 -8.14
N TYR A 33 -13.92 -8.49 -7.21
CA TYR A 33 -13.76 -8.77 -5.77
C TYR A 33 -15.01 -8.54 -4.93
N GLN A 34 -15.77 -7.47 -5.17
CA GLN A 34 -16.97 -7.18 -4.36
C GLN A 34 -18.13 -8.14 -4.62
N LYS A 35 -18.11 -8.88 -5.74
CA LYS A 35 -19.09 -9.93 -6.02
C LYS A 35 -19.02 -11.10 -5.04
N PHE A 36 -17.85 -11.38 -4.48
CA PHE A 36 -17.60 -12.56 -3.66
C PHE A 36 -17.64 -12.27 -2.15
N THR A 37 -17.41 -11.03 -1.73
CA THR A 37 -17.50 -10.61 -0.33
C THR A 37 -17.84 -9.13 -0.27
N LYS A 38 -18.79 -8.75 0.60
CA LYS A 38 -19.08 -7.34 0.87
C LYS A 38 -18.16 -6.82 1.97
N MET A 39 -17.64 -5.61 1.78
CA MET A 39 -16.76 -4.92 2.71
C MET A 39 -17.52 -3.78 3.40
N PRO A 40 -17.05 -3.27 4.57
CA PRO A 40 -17.68 -2.16 5.27
C PRO A 40 -17.97 -0.94 4.37
N ILE A 41 -17.12 -0.71 3.38
CA ILE A 41 -17.31 0.26 2.30
C ILE A 41 -17.31 -0.50 0.97
N MET A 42 -18.30 -0.23 0.12
CA MET A 42 -18.44 -0.82 -1.20
C MET A 42 -18.45 0.27 -2.28
N TRP A 43 -18.08 -0.11 -3.49
CA TRP A 43 -18.08 0.77 -4.66
C TRP A 43 -19.32 0.46 -5.47
N ASP A 44 -20.27 1.38 -5.48
CA ASP A 44 -21.43 1.28 -6.36
C ASP A 44 -21.03 1.71 -7.77
N ARG A 45 -21.09 0.77 -8.71
CA ARG A 45 -20.78 1.06 -10.12
C ARG A 45 -21.84 1.92 -10.79
N SER A 46 -23.08 1.86 -10.32
CA SER A 46 -24.19 2.59 -10.94
C SER A 46 -24.15 4.08 -10.55
N GLY A 47 -24.03 4.37 -9.26
CA GLY A 47 -23.85 5.72 -8.72
C GLY A 47 -22.41 6.25 -8.80
N GLN A 48 -21.43 5.38 -9.08
CA GLN A 48 -20.00 5.72 -9.11
C GLN A 48 -19.57 6.38 -7.79
N GLU A 49 -20.00 5.81 -6.67
CA GLU A 49 -19.81 6.35 -5.33
C GLU A 49 -19.54 5.24 -4.31
N PHE A 50 -18.90 5.61 -3.19
CA PHE A 50 -18.74 4.68 -2.07
C PHE A 50 -19.98 4.65 -1.21
N ILE A 51 -20.52 3.46 -0.99
CA ILE A 51 -21.68 3.22 -0.13
C ILE A 51 -21.28 2.32 1.05
N PRO A 52 -21.84 2.54 2.25
CA PRO A 52 -21.66 1.60 3.35
C PRO A 52 -22.34 0.26 3.01
N CYS A 53 -21.82 -0.84 3.56
CA CYS A 53 -22.52 -2.11 3.47
C CYS A 53 -23.80 -2.08 4.30
N GLU A 54 -24.94 -2.32 3.65
CA GLU A 54 -26.25 -2.35 4.32
C GLU A 54 -26.43 -3.61 5.18
N ASP A 55 -25.78 -4.73 4.84
CA ASP A 55 -25.91 -5.98 5.59
C ASP A 55 -24.82 -6.09 6.68
N PRO A 56 -25.20 -6.02 7.97
CA PRO A 56 -24.26 -6.22 9.06
C PRO A 56 -23.69 -7.64 9.12
N ARG A 57 -24.36 -8.66 8.55
CA ARG A 57 -23.88 -10.05 8.52
C ARG A 57 -22.69 -10.20 7.58
N ASP A 58 -22.77 -9.63 6.38
CA ASP A 58 -21.67 -9.69 5.42
C ASP A 58 -20.44 -8.92 5.92
N THR A 59 -20.67 -7.79 6.60
CA THR A 59 -19.60 -7.03 7.25
C THR A 59 -18.93 -7.85 8.36
N ARG A 60 -19.70 -8.60 9.16
CA ARG A 60 -19.17 -9.53 10.17
C ARG A 60 -18.45 -10.73 9.53
N GLY A 61 -18.94 -11.24 8.40
CA GLY A 61 -18.30 -12.30 7.63
C GLY A 61 -16.91 -11.87 7.14
N PHE A 62 -16.81 -10.66 6.57
CA PHE A 62 -15.53 -10.07 6.19
C PHE A 62 -14.57 -9.91 7.38
N GLN A 63 -15.08 -9.48 8.55
CA GLN A 63 -14.27 -9.38 9.77
C GLN A 63 -13.78 -10.75 10.22
N PHE A 64 -14.65 -11.75 10.20
CA PHE A 64 -14.28 -13.11 10.55
C PHE A 64 -13.21 -13.64 9.60
N GLU A 65 -13.37 -13.47 8.28
CA GLU A 65 -12.35 -13.83 7.29
C GLU A 65 -11.01 -13.12 7.57
N ALA A 66 -11.04 -11.82 7.86
CA ALA A 66 -9.84 -11.05 8.16
C ALA A 66 -9.16 -11.55 9.45
N ILE A 67 -9.92 -11.71 10.54
CA ILE A 67 -9.41 -12.16 11.84
C ILE A 67 -8.87 -13.58 11.73
N VAL A 68 -9.59 -14.50 11.11
CA VAL A 68 -9.16 -15.89 10.93
C VAL A 68 -7.93 -15.96 10.04
N GLY A 69 -7.94 -15.26 8.89
CA GLY A 69 -6.79 -15.20 7.99
C GLY A 69 -5.54 -14.68 8.70
N ILE A 70 -5.67 -13.61 9.48
CA ILE A 70 -4.58 -13.03 10.27
C ILE A 70 -4.14 -13.97 11.40
N SER A 71 -5.07 -14.63 12.08
CA SER A 71 -4.77 -15.52 13.22
C SER A 71 -4.00 -16.76 12.77
N VAL A 72 -4.39 -17.35 11.64
CA VAL A 72 -3.66 -18.48 11.04
C VAL A 72 -2.21 -18.07 10.73
N VAL A 73 -2.02 -16.87 10.18
CA VAL A 73 -0.70 -16.35 9.84
C VAL A 73 0.14 -16.11 11.11
N ALA A 74 -0.44 -15.47 12.12
CA ALA A 74 0.22 -15.23 13.40
C ALA A 74 0.65 -16.54 14.07
N ILE A 75 -0.23 -17.55 14.09
CA ILE A 75 0.08 -18.87 14.65
C ILE A 75 1.26 -19.51 13.90
N CYS A 76 1.22 -19.55 12.57
CA CYS A 76 2.32 -20.11 11.77
C CYS A 76 3.68 -19.46 12.10
N TYR A 77 3.71 -18.14 12.32
CA TYR A 77 4.96 -17.45 12.65
C TYR A 77 5.39 -17.60 14.11
N VAL A 78 4.45 -17.62 15.06
CA VAL A 78 4.76 -17.87 16.48
C VAL A 78 5.39 -19.24 16.65
N VAL A 79 4.88 -20.26 15.98
CA VAL A 79 5.46 -21.60 16.14
C VAL A 79 6.85 -21.68 15.48
N VAL A 80 7.07 -21.04 14.33
CA VAL A 80 8.43 -20.88 13.78
C VAL A 80 9.36 -20.25 14.81
N LEU A 81 8.94 -19.17 15.47
CA LEU A 81 9.76 -18.46 16.46
C LEU A 81 10.03 -19.30 17.72
N VAL A 82 9.01 -19.94 18.30
CA VAL A 82 9.15 -20.83 19.47
C VAL A 82 10.11 -21.96 19.15
N GLN A 83 10.03 -22.54 17.95
CA GLN A 83 10.93 -23.58 17.53
C GLN A 83 12.39 -23.10 17.47
N GLN A 84 12.63 -21.92 16.88
CA GLN A 84 13.99 -21.33 16.85
C GLN A 84 14.56 -21.08 18.25
N VAL A 85 13.73 -20.73 19.22
CA VAL A 85 14.16 -20.51 20.62
C VAL A 85 14.37 -21.83 21.37
N SER A 86 13.59 -22.87 21.04
CA SER A 86 13.64 -24.18 21.71
C SER A 86 14.72 -25.13 21.20
N MET A 87 15.36 -24.85 20.05
CA MET A 87 16.50 -25.65 19.58
C MET A 87 17.71 -25.34 20.49
N SER A 88 18.06 -26.31 21.34
CA SER A 88 19.21 -26.28 22.25
C SER A 88 20.53 -26.23 21.48
N GLU A 89 21.54 -25.62 22.08
CA GLU A 89 22.91 -25.41 21.58
C GLU A 89 23.61 -26.68 21.02
N ASP A 90 23.11 -27.88 21.34
CA ASP A 90 23.69 -29.17 20.93
C ASP A 90 23.26 -29.69 19.55
N SER A 91 22.31 -29.06 18.84
CA SER A 91 21.92 -29.53 17.49
C SER A 91 22.78 -28.90 16.40
N ALA A 92 23.60 -29.71 15.72
CA ALA A 92 24.49 -29.34 14.60
C ALA A 92 23.78 -28.89 13.29
N GLY A 93 22.60 -28.27 13.38
CA GLY A 93 21.96 -27.54 12.28
C GLY A 93 20.52 -27.11 12.57
N PRO A 94 19.93 -26.20 11.78
CA PRO A 94 20.54 -25.11 11.02
C PRO A 94 20.52 -23.80 11.82
N HIS A 95 21.60 -23.01 11.73
CA HIS A 95 21.64 -21.62 12.17
C HIS A 95 20.41 -20.87 11.66
N VAL A 96 19.76 -20.09 12.53
CA VAL A 96 18.69 -19.14 12.17
C VAL A 96 19.14 -18.42 10.91
N SER A 97 18.58 -18.80 9.76
CA SER A 97 18.93 -18.11 8.54
C SER A 97 18.38 -16.70 8.70
N VAL A 98 19.21 -15.68 8.51
CA VAL A 98 18.79 -14.28 8.58
C VAL A 98 17.53 -14.05 7.71
N LEU A 99 17.40 -14.82 6.63
CA LEU A 99 16.23 -14.88 5.77
C LEU A 99 14.93 -15.30 6.48
N THR A 100 14.98 -16.31 7.36
CA THR A 100 13.82 -16.78 8.15
C THR A 100 13.35 -15.73 9.15
N LEU A 101 14.28 -15.12 9.89
CA LEU A 101 13.94 -14.06 10.85
C LEU A 101 13.36 -12.83 10.14
N MET A 102 13.92 -12.47 8.99
CA MET A 102 13.45 -11.35 8.18
C MET A 102 12.08 -11.61 7.53
N THR A 103 11.79 -12.84 7.11
CA THR A 103 10.47 -13.19 6.58
C THR A 103 9.40 -13.19 7.68
N VAL A 104 9.73 -13.66 8.89
CA VAL A 104 8.88 -13.53 10.07
C VAL A 104 8.59 -12.05 10.37
N TYR A 105 9.64 -11.23 10.43
CA TYR A 105 9.51 -9.79 10.72
C TYR A 105 8.66 -9.06 9.67
N ALA A 106 8.96 -9.26 8.38
CA ALA A 106 8.23 -8.67 7.27
C ALA A 106 6.75 -9.04 7.31
N ALA A 107 6.44 -10.29 7.61
CA ALA A 107 5.07 -10.77 7.66
C ALA A 107 4.31 -10.26 8.89
N ILE A 108 4.95 -10.16 10.05
CA ILE A 108 4.38 -9.52 11.24
C ILE A 108 3.98 -8.07 10.92
N HIS A 109 4.85 -7.32 10.23
CA HIS A 109 4.56 -5.94 9.83
C HIS A 109 3.37 -5.85 8.90
N VAL A 110 3.32 -6.73 7.90
CA VAL A 110 2.19 -6.83 6.97
C VAL A 110 0.89 -7.18 7.72
N CYS A 111 0.92 -8.14 8.65
CA CYS A 111 -0.25 -8.52 9.46
C CYS A 111 -0.73 -7.36 10.32
N ILE A 112 0.17 -6.69 11.05
CA ILE A 112 -0.16 -5.54 11.89
C ILE A 112 -0.83 -4.44 11.05
N PHE A 113 -0.34 -4.19 9.85
CA PHE A 113 -0.95 -3.23 8.95
C PHE A 113 -2.34 -3.63 8.48
N ILE A 114 -2.53 -4.88 8.06
CA ILE A 114 -3.86 -5.38 7.67
C ILE A 114 -4.85 -5.22 8.83
N ILE A 115 -4.46 -5.62 10.05
CA ILE A 115 -5.29 -5.45 11.25
C ILE A 115 -5.62 -3.98 11.44
N SER A 116 -4.60 -3.12 11.43
CA SER A 116 -4.75 -1.69 11.66
C SER A 116 -5.71 -1.07 10.63
N VAL A 117 -5.51 -1.38 9.35
CA VAL A 117 -6.37 -0.91 8.26
C VAL A 117 -7.79 -1.45 8.38
N ALA A 118 -7.98 -2.72 8.72
CA ALA A 118 -9.31 -3.30 8.90
C ALA A 118 -10.06 -2.64 10.07
N VAL A 119 -9.37 -2.38 11.18
CA VAL A 119 -9.93 -1.68 12.34
C VAL A 119 -10.28 -0.23 11.99
N GLU A 120 -9.38 0.47 11.31
CA GLU A 120 -9.60 1.87 10.89
C GLU A 120 -10.74 1.97 9.86
N MET A 121 -10.80 1.07 8.88
CA MET A 121 -11.90 0.98 7.90
C MET A 121 -13.23 0.67 8.58
N PHE A 122 -13.24 -0.15 9.65
CA PHE A 122 -14.45 -0.42 10.40
C PHE A 122 -14.95 0.82 11.16
N LYS A 123 -14.04 1.55 11.82
CA LYS A 123 -14.40 2.73 12.63
C LYS A 123 -14.75 3.95 11.79
N HIS A 124 -13.98 4.19 10.73
CA HIS A 124 -13.98 5.45 9.98
C HIS A 124 -14.34 5.29 8.50
N GLY A 125 -14.67 4.07 8.07
CA GLY A 125 -15.01 3.80 6.68
C GLY A 125 -16.21 4.58 6.14
N PRO A 126 -17.32 4.74 6.89
CA PRO A 126 -18.43 5.58 6.44
C PRO A 126 -18.02 7.04 6.21
N ASP A 127 -17.23 7.61 7.11
CA ASP A 127 -16.75 9.00 6.99
C ASP A 127 -15.79 9.15 5.82
N TYR A 128 -14.93 8.16 5.61
CA TYR A 128 -14.06 8.10 4.43
C TYR A 128 -14.85 8.00 3.12
N GLY A 129 -15.89 7.17 3.06
CA GLY A 129 -16.78 7.07 1.90
C GLY A 129 -17.50 8.38 1.60
N ARG A 130 -18.07 9.02 2.63
CA ARG A 130 -18.70 10.36 2.50
C ARG A 130 -17.70 11.40 2.02
N GLY A 131 -16.49 11.40 2.56
CA GLY A 131 -15.43 12.31 2.15
C GLY A 131 -15.04 12.12 0.69
N TYR A 132 -14.81 10.88 0.24
CA TYR A 132 -14.55 10.58 -1.17
C TYR A 132 -15.66 11.11 -2.09
N ASN A 133 -16.92 10.84 -1.73
CA ASN A 133 -18.06 11.29 -2.52
C ASN A 133 -18.19 12.81 -2.50
N GLY A 134 -17.84 13.47 -1.39
CA GLY A 134 -17.72 14.92 -1.29
C GLY A 134 -16.65 15.49 -2.23
N LEU A 135 -15.46 14.89 -2.28
CA LEU A 135 -14.41 15.29 -3.23
C LEU A 135 -14.90 15.14 -4.67
N LYS A 136 -15.68 14.10 -4.97
CA LYS A 136 -16.28 13.90 -6.30
C LYS A 136 -17.23 15.05 -6.66
N ARG A 137 -18.21 15.31 -5.80
CA ARG A 137 -19.20 16.37 -6.02
C ARG A 137 -18.53 17.73 -6.18
N LEU A 138 -17.56 18.03 -5.32
CA LEU A 138 -16.81 19.28 -5.41
C LEU A 138 -16.01 19.40 -6.72
N GLU A 139 -15.36 18.33 -7.18
CA GLU A 139 -14.67 18.32 -8.48
C GLU A 139 -15.67 18.56 -9.62
N ASP A 140 -16.80 17.84 -9.62
CA ASP A 140 -17.84 17.95 -10.65
C ASP A 140 -18.45 19.36 -10.69
N GLU A 141 -18.75 19.96 -9.53
CA GLU A 141 -19.26 21.33 -9.41
C GLU A 141 -18.26 22.35 -9.96
N ILE A 142 -16.98 22.25 -9.60
CA ILE A 142 -15.94 23.16 -10.08
C ILE A 142 -15.77 23.05 -11.60
N ILE A 143 -15.82 21.83 -12.15
CA ILE A 143 -15.70 21.59 -13.59
C ILE A 143 -16.91 22.16 -14.34
N LEU A 144 -18.12 21.95 -13.83
CA LEU A 144 -19.35 22.49 -14.43
C LEU A 144 -19.35 24.02 -14.43
N ASP A 145 -18.88 24.65 -13.35
CA ASP A 145 -18.79 26.10 -13.23
C ASP A 145 -17.63 26.70 -14.07
N HIS A 146 -16.56 25.94 -14.28
CA HIS A 146 -15.33 26.42 -14.92
C HIS A 146 -14.75 25.43 -15.95
N PRO A 147 -15.50 25.06 -17.01
CA PRO A 147 -15.12 23.99 -17.93
C PRO A 147 -13.82 24.27 -18.70
N GLN A 148 -13.50 25.56 -18.91
CA GLN A 148 -12.31 25.97 -19.67
C GLN A 148 -10.99 25.72 -18.93
N HIS A 149 -11.05 25.41 -17.62
CA HIS A 149 -9.87 25.16 -16.79
C HIS A 149 -9.55 23.68 -16.60
N ASP A 150 -10.39 22.78 -17.13
CA ASP A 150 -10.15 21.34 -17.14
C ASP A 150 -9.20 20.96 -18.29
N HIS A 151 -7.93 20.80 -17.96
CA HIS A 151 -6.89 20.31 -18.88
C HIS A 151 -6.20 19.10 -18.27
N ARG A 152 -6.97 18.08 -17.90
CA ARG A 152 -6.42 16.78 -17.51
C ARG A 152 -5.47 16.27 -18.58
N THR A 153 -4.21 16.02 -18.23
CA THR A 153 -3.26 15.47 -19.19
C THR A 153 -3.52 13.98 -19.38
N PRO A 154 -3.32 13.43 -20.60
CA PRO A 154 -3.47 11.99 -20.83
C PRO A 154 -2.60 11.16 -19.89
N SER A 155 -1.39 11.63 -19.57
CA SER A 155 -0.49 10.96 -18.60
C SER A 155 -1.12 10.85 -17.21
N GLN A 156 -1.75 11.91 -16.69
CA GLN A 156 -2.48 11.89 -15.41
C GLN A 156 -3.66 10.89 -15.40
N LEU A 157 -4.21 10.55 -16.56
CA LEU A 157 -5.31 9.60 -16.72
C LEU A 157 -4.83 8.14 -16.80
N TYR A 158 -3.63 7.88 -17.32
CA TYR A 158 -3.09 6.53 -17.51
C TYR A 158 -2.20 6.03 -16.38
N THR A 159 -1.58 6.91 -15.59
CA THR A 159 -0.68 6.50 -14.49
C THR A 159 -1.38 5.59 -13.46
N PHE A 160 -2.66 5.82 -13.16
CA PHE A 160 -3.43 5.00 -12.20
C PHE A 160 -3.79 3.63 -12.75
N ALA A 161 -4.16 3.57 -14.04
CA ALA A 161 -4.45 2.31 -14.70
C ALA A 161 -3.18 1.46 -14.79
N PHE A 162 -2.04 2.08 -15.13
CA PHE A 162 -0.75 1.40 -15.16
C PHE A 162 -0.34 0.93 -13.76
N LEU A 163 -0.45 1.76 -12.73
CA LEU A 163 -0.10 1.39 -11.35
C LEU A 163 -1.02 0.30 -10.80
N THR A 164 -2.32 0.35 -11.10
CA THR A 164 -3.29 -0.68 -10.72
C THR A 164 -3.02 -2.00 -11.44
N LEU A 165 -2.79 -1.96 -12.75
CA LEU A 165 -2.44 -3.13 -13.56
C LEU A 165 -1.12 -3.73 -13.06
N TYR A 166 -0.13 -2.90 -12.78
CA TYR A 166 1.17 -3.30 -12.28
C TYR A 166 1.09 -3.95 -10.89
N MET A 167 0.40 -3.31 -9.93
CA MET A 167 0.18 -3.88 -8.60
C MET A 167 -0.65 -5.16 -8.70
N SER A 168 -1.63 -5.23 -9.60
CA SER A 168 -2.43 -6.44 -9.84
C SER A 168 -1.58 -7.58 -10.42
N ILE A 169 -0.72 -7.30 -11.41
CA ILE A 169 0.21 -8.28 -11.96
C ILE A 169 1.19 -8.72 -10.89
N TYR A 170 1.73 -7.79 -10.10
CA TYR A 170 2.64 -8.09 -9.01
C TYR A 170 1.99 -9.02 -7.98
N TYR A 171 0.82 -8.66 -7.46
CA TYR A 171 0.15 -9.46 -6.45
C TYR A 171 -0.44 -10.76 -7.01
N ALA A 172 -0.74 -10.85 -8.31
CA ALA A 172 -1.14 -12.10 -8.95
C ALA A 172 0.05 -13.04 -9.20
N THR A 173 1.21 -12.48 -9.53
CA THR A 173 2.44 -13.24 -9.80
C THR A 173 3.19 -13.60 -8.52
N LEU A 174 3.07 -12.80 -7.46
CA LEU A 174 3.72 -13.03 -6.16
C LEU A 174 3.36 -14.40 -5.57
N PRO A 175 2.09 -14.84 -5.47
CA PRO A 175 1.75 -16.19 -5.03
C PRO A 175 2.33 -17.29 -5.92
N LEU A 176 2.40 -17.08 -7.23
CA LEU A 176 2.96 -18.08 -8.16
C LEU A 176 4.47 -18.20 -7.99
N VAL A 177 5.17 -17.08 -7.86
CA VAL A 177 6.62 -17.01 -7.63
C VAL A 177 6.95 -17.52 -6.23
N MET A 178 6.16 -17.14 -5.21
CA MET A 178 6.32 -17.64 -3.85
C MET A 178 6.02 -19.13 -3.75
N LEU A 179 4.98 -19.63 -4.42
CA LEU A 179 4.69 -21.06 -4.50
C LEU A 179 5.87 -21.81 -5.12
N ALA A 180 6.37 -21.35 -6.26
CA ALA A 180 7.55 -21.96 -6.89
C ALA A 180 8.78 -21.89 -5.99
N ALA A 181 9.01 -20.75 -5.31
CA ALA A 181 10.09 -20.56 -4.36
C ALA A 181 9.97 -21.47 -3.12
N PHE A 182 8.76 -21.66 -2.58
CA PHE A 182 8.50 -22.54 -1.44
C PHE A 182 8.61 -24.01 -1.82
N LEU A 183 8.11 -24.40 -2.99
CA LEU A 183 8.28 -25.75 -3.54
C LEU A 183 9.76 -26.05 -3.83
N TYR A 184 10.52 -25.05 -4.27
CA TYR A 184 11.94 -25.18 -4.57
C TYR A 184 12.81 -25.21 -3.30
N MET A 185 12.54 -24.34 -2.33
CA MET A 185 13.35 -24.21 -1.11
C MET A 185 12.94 -25.19 -0.01
N ASP A 186 11.85 -25.93 -0.18
CA ASP A 186 11.27 -26.83 0.84
C ASP A 186 10.99 -26.11 2.19
N ILE A 187 10.86 -24.78 2.15
CA ILE A 187 10.56 -23.95 3.32
C ILE A 187 9.06 -24.01 3.53
N ASP A 188 8.63 -24.95 4.37
CA ASP A 188 7.27 -25.00 4.85
C ASP A 188 7.24 -24.73 6.37
N PRO A 189 6.84 -23.52 6.78
CA PRO A 189 6.58 -23.20 8.18
C PRO A 189 5.63 -24.20 8.83
N ALA A 190 4.57 -24.65 8.13
CA ALA A 190 3.59 -25.59 8.67
C ALA A 190 4.13 -27.01 8.80
N MET A 191 5.07 -27.44 7.95
CA MET A 191 5.75 -28.73 8.11
C MET A 191 6.87 -28.69 9.10
N TYR A 192 7.57 -27.56 9.24
CA TYR A 192 8.49 -27.39 10.35
C TYR A 192 7.75 -27.57 11.68
N ILE A 193 6.53 -27.03 11.78
CA ILE A 193 5.60 -27.21 12.91
C ILE A 193 5.14 -28.67 13.07
N LEU A 194 4.72 -29.33 11.97
CA LEU A 194 4.26 -30.72 12.02
C LEU A 194 5.40 -31.71 12.26
N ASP A 195 6.58 -31.50 11.70
CA ASP A 195 7.81 -32.27 11.98
C ASP A 195 8.29 -32.03 13.41
N MET A 196 8.03 -30.85 13.98
CA MET A 196 8.31 -30.58 15.39
C MET A 196 7.33 -31.29 16.33
N LEU A 197 6.04 -31.33 15.96
CA LEU A 197 4.99 -31.98 16.76
C LEU A 197 4.99 -33.51 16.63
N PHE A 198 5.44 -34.05 15.48
CA PHE A 198 5.33 -35.48 15.15
C PHE A 198 6.69 -36.15 14.85
N GLY A 199 7.80 -35.43 15.00
CA GLY A 199 9.16 -35.93 14.76
C GLY A 199 9.63 -35.74 13.31
N PRO A 200 10.96 -35.76 13.08
CA PRO A 200 11.56 -35.34 11.82
C PRO A 200 11.15 -36.28 10.67
N SER A 201 10.36 -35.78 9.72
CA SER A 201 10.28 -36.41 8.41
C SER A 201 11.47 -35.98 7.54
N PRO A 202 12.13 -36.89 6.82
CA PRO A 202 13.36 -36.56 6.11
C PRO A 202 13.06 -35.68 4.88
N PRO A 203 13.80 -34.56 4.67
CA PRO A 203 13.68 -33.77 3.45
C PRO A 203 14.43 -34.50 2.32
N ARG A 204 13.68 -35.09 1.38
CA ARG A 204 14.24 -35.85 0.23
C ARG A 204 13.55 -35.56 -1.10
N ILE A 205 13.00 -34.37 -1.30
CA ILE A 205 12.23 -34.12 -2.52
C ILE A 205 13.12 -34.06 -3.77
N LEU A 206 14.38 -33.59 -3.68
CA LEU A 206 15.24 -33.52 -4.88
C LEU A 206 16.16 -34.74 -5.11
N LYS A 207 16.36 -35.63 -4.13
CA LYS A 207 17.27 -36.78 -4.29
C LYS A 207 16.57 -38.08 -4.73
N ASN A 208 15.24 -38.14 -4.64
CA ASN A 208 14.47 -39.37 -4.82
C ASN A 208 13.48 -39.37 -6.00
N PHE A 209 13.55 -38.40 -6.91
CA PHE A 209 12.68 -38.38 -8.09
C PHE A 209 12.85 -39.60 -9.02
N SER A 210 13.87 -40.44 -8.83
CA SER A 210 14.13 -41.58 -9.70
C SER A 210 13.66 -42.95 -9.19
N LEU A 211 13.34 -43.18 -7.90
CA LEU A 211 13.30 -44.58 -7.40
C LEU A 211 12.21 -45.02 -6.41
N HIS A 212 11.28 -44.18 -5.94
CA HIS A 212 10.13 -44.68 -5.16
C HIS A 212 8.86 -43.85 -5.38
N PRO A 213 7.67 -44.31 -4.97
CA PRO A 213 6.40 -43.63 -5.20
C PRO A 213 5.94 -42.78 -4.00
N PRO A 214 6.43 -41.55 -3.74
CA PRO A 214 5.92 -40.73 -2.64
C PRO A 214 4.98 -39.60 -3.10
N PHE A 215 4.82 -39.37 -4.41
CA PHE A 215 4.07 -38.20 -4.90
C PHE A 215 2.60 -38.21 -4.44
N SER A 216 1.97 -39.38 -4.36
CA SER A 216 0.59 -39.54 -3.87
C SER A 216 0.43 -39.24 -2.37
N SER A 217 1.45 -39.50 -1.55
CA SER A 217 1.42 -39.25 -0.11
C SER A 217 1.64 -37.79 0.28
N HIS A 218 2.36 -37.03 -0.56
CA HIS A 218 2.63 -35.60 -0.35
C HIS A 218 1.64 -34.69 -1.09
N LEU A 219 0.88 -35.22 -2.06
CA LEU A 219 -0.12 -34.46 -2.81
C LEU A 219 -1.19 -33.80 -1.92
N PRO A 220 -1.79 -34.47 -0.91
CA PRO A 220 -2.76 -33.84 -0.02
C PRO A 220 -2.14 -32.67 0.76
N ARG A 221 -0.89 -32.83 1.23
CA ARG A 221 -0.15 -31.79 1.94
C ARG A 221 0.15 -30.60 1.02
N LEU A 222 0.57 -30.85 -0.22
CA LEU A 222 0.84 -29.82 -1.21
C LEU A 222 -0.43 -29.08 -1.66
N LEU A 223 -1.56 -29.80 -1.76
CA LEU A 223 -2.88 -29.21 -2.00
C LEU A 223 -3.31 -28.30 -0.85
N VAL A 224 -3.24 -28.78 0.40
CA VAL A 224 -3.59 -27.98 1.58
C VAL A 224 -2.69 -26.74 1.72
N ARG A 225 -1.37 -26.89 1.53
CA ARG A 225 -0.40 -25.78 1.51
C ARG A 225 -0.75 -24.75 0.44
N SER A 226 -1.01 -25.23 -0.78
CA SER A 226 -1.38 -24.36 -1.91
C SER A 226 -2.69 -23.63 -1.61
N CYS A 227 -3.71 -24.32 -1.08
CA CYS A 227 -4.98 -23.70 -0.70
C CYS A 227 -4.80 -22.63 0.38
N LEU A 228 -4.01 -22.88 1.43
CA LEU A 228 -3.75 -21.89 2.49
C LEU A 228 -2.97 -20.67 1.96
N MET A 229 -1.95 -20.89 1.13
CA MET A 229 -1.21 -19.80 0.48
C MET A 229 -2.09 -18.98 -0.47
N TRP A 230 -3.01 -19.64 -1.18
CA TRP A 230 -3.97 -18.99 -2.06
C TRP A 230 -4.99 -18.16 -1.27
N ILE A 231 -5.56 -18.69 -0.18
CA ILE A 231 -6.47 -17.96 0.70
C ILE A 231 -5.78 -16.73 1.28
N PHE A 232 -4.54 -16.88 1.74
CA PHE A 232 -3.71 -15.78 2.25
C PHE A 232 -3.42 -14.72 1.18
N GLY A 233 -2.91 -15.14 0.02
CA GLY A 233 -2.56 -14.24 -1.08
C GLY A 233 -3.77 -13.47 -1.62
N ILE A 234 -4.92 -14.14 -1.77
CA ILE A 234 -6.15 -13.50 -2.24
C ILE A 234 -6.69 -12.52 -1.19
N GLY A 235 -6.76 -12.91 0.08
CA GLY A 235 -7.26 -12.04 1.16
C GLY A 235 -6.40 -10.78 1.33
N PHE A 236 -5.08 -10.96 1.36
CA PHE A 236 -4.12 -9.86 1.50
C PHE A 236 -4.12 -8.92 0.28
N SER A 237 -4.06 -9.49 -0.93
CA SER A 237 -4.01 -8.70 -2.17
C SER A 237 -5.28 -7.87 -2.34
N ARG A 238 -6.46 -8.42 -2.01
CA ARG A 238 -7.74 -7.71 -2.13
C ARG A 238 -7.79 -6.45 -1.27
N LEU A 239 -7.43 -6.55 0.01
CA LEU A 239 -7.51 -5.40 0.93
C LEU A 239 -6.42 -4.37 0.62
N THR A 240 -5.19 -4.82 0.39
CA THR A 240 -4.05 -3.92 0.13
C THR A 240 -4.23 -3.16 -1.18
N CYS A 241 -4.69 -3.84 -2.23
CA CYS A 241 -4.97 -3.23 -3.53
C CYS A 241 -6.10 -2.20 -3.42
N LEU A 242 -7.22 -2.53 -2.76
CA LEU A 242 -8.31 -1.58 -2.56
C LEU A 242 -7.81 -0.32 -1.84
N VAL A 243 -7.17 -0.49 -0.69
CA VAL A 243 -6.71 0.60 0.17
C VAL A 243 -5.73 1.49 -0.58
N PHE A 244 -4.80 0.89 -1.31
CA PHE A 244 -3.82 1.59 -2.11
C PHE A 244 -4.48 2.37 -3.27
N ILE A 245 -5.36 1.74 -4.05
CA ILE A 245 -6.08 2.40 -5.15
C ILE A 245 -6.91 3.57 -4.63
N THR A 246 -7.69 3.38 -3.56
CA THR A 246 -8.55 4.43 -3.01
C THR A 246 -7.74 5.59 -2.46
N SER A 247 -6.64 5.31 -1.74
CA SER A 247 -5.79 6.37 -1.17
C SER A 247 -5.10 7.16 -2.28
N THR A 248 -4.55 6.48 -3.29
CA THR A 248 -3.87 7.12 -4.42
C THR A 248 -4.85 7.97 -5.24
N THR A 249 -6.08 7.48 -5.46
CA THR A 249 -7.13 8.24 -6.15
C THR A 249 -7.51 9.51 -5.39
N ASN A 250 -7.63 9.42 -4.06
CA ASN A 250 -7.92 10.59 -3.22
C ASN A 250 -6.81 11.63 -3.25
N PHE A 251 -5.55 11.23 -3.13
CA PHE A 251 -4.42 12.16 -3.20
C PHE A 251 -4.39 12.91 -4.53
N THR A 252 -4.58 12.20 -5.63
CA THR A 252 -4.56 12.80 -6.96
C THR A 252 -5.77 13.69 -7.21
N ARG A 253 -6.95 13.28 -6.73
CA ARG A 253 -8.15 14.12 -6.84
C ARG A 253 -8.01 15.41 -6.04
N THR A 254 -7.49 15.31 -4.81
CA THR A 254 -7.19 16.47 -3.98
C THR A 254 -6.19 17.41 -4.65
N HIS A 255 -5.10 16.86 -5.21
CA HIS A 255 -4.13 17.63 -5.98
C HIS A 255 -4.80 18.37 -7.15
N HIS A 256 -5.62 17.67 -7.93
CA HIS A 256 -6.30 18.24 -9.09
C HIS A 256 -7.27 19.36 -8.71
N ILE A 257 -8.10 19.16 -7.68
CA ILE A 257 -9.00 20.20 -7.17
C ILE A 257 -8.21 21.43 -6.73
N LEU A 258 -7.07 21.26 -6.06
CA LEU A 258 -6.21 22.38 -5.69
C LEU A 258 -5.63 23.12 -6.90
N GLU A 259 -5.24 22.42 -7.96
CA GLU A 259 -4.79 23.06 -9.21
C GLU A 259 -5.92 23.89 -9.84
N LEU A 260 -7.15 23.36 -9.86
CA LEU A 260 -8.32 24.09 -10.38
C LEU A 260 -8.58 25.35 -9.54
N ILE A 261 -8.60 25.23 -8.20
CA ILE A 261 -8.78 26.37 -7.31
C ILE A 261 -7.67 27.42 -7.52
N SER A 262 -6.42 26.97 -7.70
CA SER A 262 -5.28 27.86 -7.97
C SER A 262 -5.46 28.65 -9.27
N ARG A 263 -6.01 28.04 -10.31
CA ARG A 263 -6.32 28.71 -11.59
C ARG A 263 -7.48 29.71 -11.43
N ILE A 264 -8.56 29.31 -10.76
CA ILE A 264 -9.72 30.18 -10.50
C ILE A 264 -9.31 31.39 -9.65
N ASN A 265 -8.37 31.22 -8.73
CA ASN A 265 -7.86 32.29 -7.88
C ASN A 265 -7.32 33.51 -8.67
N ALA A 266 -6.82 33.31 -9.89
CA ALA A 266 -6.35 34.41 -10.73
C ALA A 266 -7.48 35.42 -11.05
N TYR A 267 -8.73 34.97 -11.10
CA TYR A 267 -9.88 35.75 -11.57
C TYR A 267 -10.97 35.94 -10.50
N GLN A 268 -11.30 34.90 -9.72
CA GLN A 268 -12.41 34.88 -8.77
C GLN A 268 -11.97 34.43 -7.37
N LYS A 269 -11.15 35.26 -6.71
CA LYS A 269 -10.52 34.98 -5.41
C LYS A 269 -11.48 34.54 -4.30
N LEU A 270 -12.63 35.19 -4.18
CA LEU A 270 -13.61 34.88 -3.13
C LEU A 270 -14.24 33.49 -3.33
N LYS A 271 -14.53 33.13 -4.59
CA LYS A 271 -15.08 31.83 -4.96
C LYS A 271 -14.05 30.72 -4.75
N ALA A 272 -12.81 30.95 -5.19
CA ALA A 272 -11.68 30.04 -4.92
C ALA A 272 -11.49 29.80 -3.40
N MET A 273 -11.66 30.85 -2.58
CA MET A 273 -11.60 30.73 -1.13
C MET A 273 -12.75 29.91 -0.53
N MET A 274 -13.95 29.95 -1.13
CA MET A 274 -15.08 29.12 -0.71
C MET A 274 -14.82 27.65 -1.03
N PHE A 275 -14.46 27.33 -2.28
CA PHE A 275 -14.12 25.97 -2.68
C PHE A 275 -12.95 25.39 -1.87
N TYR A 276 -11.98 26.21 -1.50
CA TYR A 276 -10.87 25.77 -0.65
C TYR A 276 -11.30 25.44 0.78
N ASN A 277 -12.21 26.20 1.38
CA ASN A 277 -12.76 25.86 2.69
C ASN A 277 -13.54 24.56 2.64
N GLU A 278 -14.34 24.38 1.59
CA GLU A 278 -15.11 23.16 1.39
C GLU A 278 -14.19 21.94 1.23
N LEU A 279 -13.14 22.07 0.43
CA LEU A 279 -12.09 21.06 0.31
C LEU A 279 -11.45 20.74 1.67
N GLN A 280 -11.16 21.75 2.50
CA GLN A 280 -10.61 21.51 3.84
C GLN A 280 -11.55 20.74 4.76
N LEU A 281 -12.85 21.05 4.71
CA LEU A 281 -13.85 20.34 5.48
C LEU A 281 -13.94 18.88 5.03
N ILE A 282 -13.99 18.63 3.72
CA ILE A 282 -14.01 17.28 3.16
C ILE A 282 -12.72 16.51 3.53
N CYS A 283 -11.55 17.13 3.36
CA CYS A 283 -10.27 16.50 3.70
C CYS A 283 -10.20 16.16 5.20
N LYS A 284 -10.83 16.94 6.09
CA LYS A 284 -10.83 16.64 7.53
C LYS A 284 -11.45 15.28 7.83
N ASP A 285 -12.51 14.91 7.12
CA ASP A 285 -13.21 13.62 7.29
C ASP A 285 -12.39 12.45 6.72
N ILE A 286 -11.66 12.68 5.63
CA ILE A 286 -10.83 11.66 4.95
C ILE A 286 -9.50 11.43 5.68
N ASN A 287 -8.88 12.48 6.21
CA ASN A 287 -7.49 12.47 6.67
C ASN A 287 -7.24 11.46 7.80
N LEU A 288 -8.20 11.19 8.68
CA LEU A 288 -7.96 10.31 9.83
C LEU A 288 -7.61 8.88 9.39
N LEU A 289 -8.35 8.36 8.41
CA LEU A 289 -8.07 7.05 7.81
C LEU A 289 -6.91 7.13 6.82
N GLN A 290 -6.91 8.13 5.94
CA GLN A 290 -5.94 8.27 4.86
C GLN A 290 -4.51 8.49 5.37
N ASP A 291 -4.32 9.35 6.37
CA ASP A 291 -3.01 9.67 6.94
C ASP A 291 -2.43 8.45 7.69
N SER A 292 -3.28 7.69 8.39
CA SER A 292 -2.91 6.45 9.10
C SER A 292 -2.52 5.32 8.13
N VAL A 293 -3.31 5.14 7.07
CA VAL A 293 -3.01 4.20 5.98
C VAL A 293 -1.70 4.56 5.30
N LEU A 294 -1.51 5.83 4.94
CA LEU A 294 -0.29 6.30 4.29
C LEU A 294 0.93 6.09 5.19
N MET A 295 0.84 6.40 6.48
CA MET A 295 1.93 6.16 7.43
C MET A 295 2.28 4.67 7.51
N GLY A 296 1.27 3.80 7.58
CA GLY A 296 1.46 2.35 7.56
C GLY A 296 2.15 1.88 6.28
N LEU A 297 1.66 2.32 5.12
CA LEU A 297 2.24 1.98 3.81
C LEU A 297 3.68 2.46 3.67
N LEU A 298 3.99 3.68 4.10
CA LEU A 298 5.35 4.23 4.05
C LEU A 298 6.29 3.50 5.02
N SER A 299 5.81 3.16 6.23
CA SER A 299 6.62 2.48 7.23
C SER A 299 6.97 1.06 6.80
N ILE A 300 5.98 0.31 6.32
CA ILE A 300 6.19 -1.04 5.79
C ILE A 300 7.01 -0.99 4.52
N GLY A 301 6.69 -0.07 3.60
CA GLY A 301 7.43 0.13 2.37
C GLY A 301 8.91 0.40 2.67
N PHE A 302 9.20 1.31 3.60
CA PHE A 302 10.56 1.61 4.00
C PHE A 302 11.30 0.39 4.57
N MET A 303 10.69 -0.30 5.55
CA MET A 303 11.29 -1.48 6.19
C MET A 303 11.51 -2.62 5.19
N LEU A 304 10.49 -2.95 4.39
CA LEU A 304 10.58 -3.98 3.35
C LEU A 304 11.66 -3.64 2.33
N ASN A 305 11.74 -2.39 1.87
CA ASN A 305 12.76 -1.99 0.90
C ASN A 305 14.18 -2.22 1.44
N GLY A 306 14.45 -1.76 2.67
CA GLY A 306 15.74 -2.01 3.34
C GLY A 306 16.09 -3.50 3.43
N CYS A 307 15.15 -4.32 3.93
CA CYS A 307 15.33 -5.76 4.05
C CYS A 307 15.56 -6.44 2.70
N THR A 308 14.74 -6.13 1.68
CA THR A 308 14.84 -6.74 0.35
C THR A 308 16.14 -6.41 -0.36
N ILE A 309 16.63 -5.17 -0.26
CA ILE A 309 17.92 -4.75 -0.82
C ILE A 309 19.08 -5.46 -0.10
N TYR A 310 19.05 -5.48 1.23
CA TYR A 310 20.05 -6.18 2.05
C TYR A 310 20.13 -7.67 1.67
N LEU A 311 18.98 -8.36 1.61
CA LEU A 311 18.91 -9.77 1.24
C LEU A 311 19.31 -10.04 -0.21
N SER A 312 18.97 -9.13 -1.13
CA SER A 312 19.40 -9.26 -2.53
C SER A 312 20.93 -9.24 -2.63
N ILE A 313 21.59 -8.35 -1.88
CA ILE A 313 23.05 -8.21 -1.92
C ILE A 313 23.75 -9.36 -1.19
N GLN A 314 23.37 -9.66 0.06
CA GLN A 314 23.97 -10.74 0.84
C GLN A 314 23.66 -12.12 0.27
N GLY A 315 22.43 -12.30 -0.22
CA GLY A 315 21.93 -13.54 -0.77
C GLY A 315 22.37 -13.83 -2.20
N TYR A 316 23.06 -12.91 -2.89
CA TYR A 316 23.39 -13.06 -4.33
C TYR A 316 24.12 -14.38 -4.65
N ARG A 317 24.98 -14.87 -3.75
CA ARG A 317 25.77 -16.09 -3.96
C ARG A 317 25.10 -17.36 -3.44
N VAL A 318 24.08 -17.23 -2.60
CA VAL A 318 23.48 -18.33 -1.84
C VAL A 318 22.04 -18.62 -2.27
N LEU A 319 21.33 -17.59 -2.71
CA LEU A 319 19.93 -17.70 -3.10
C LEU A 319 19.81 -18.24 -4.54
N PRO A 320 18.88 -19.18 -4.76
CA PRO A 320 18.50 -19.59 -6.10
C PRO A 320 18.01 -18.39 -6.93
N PHE A 321 18.32 -18.39 -8.23
CA PHE A 321 18.04 -17.27 -9.12
C PHE A 321 16.59 -16.77 -9.04
N GLY A 322 15.60 -17.67 -9.03
CA GLY A 322 14.18 -17.28 -8.95
C GLY A 322 13.81 -16.52 -7.67
N VAL A 323 14.41 -16.92 -6.54
CA VAL A 323 14.21 -16.28 -5.23
C VAL A 323 14.90 -14.92 -5.19
N HIS A 324 16.11 -14.85 -5.72
CA HIS A 324 16.85 -13.60 -5.84
C HIS A 324 16.11 -12.58 -6.72
N ALA A 325 15.62 -13.00 -7.90
CA ALA A 325 14.86 -12.15 -8.81
C ALA A 325 13.55 -11.61 -8.19
N MET A 326 12.90 -12.41 -7.33
CA MET A 326 11.71 -11.96 -6.58
C MET A 326 12.02 -10.78 -5.66
N PHE A 327 13.12 -10.83 -4.91
CA PHE A 327 13.51 -9.75 -3.99
C PHE A 327 13.86 -8.47 -4.73
N VAL A 328 14.60 -8.57 -5.84
CA VAL A 328 14.92 -7.43 -6.72
C VAL A 328 13.63 -6.82 -7.27
N GLY A 329 12.70 -7.65 -7.75
CA GLY A 329 11.40 -7.19 -8.23
C GLY A 329 10.64 -6.41 -7.16
N LEU A 330 10.53 -6.97 -5.95
CA LEU A 330 9.83 -6.32 -4.83
C LEU A 330 10.44 -4.98 -4.45
N ALA A 331 11.77 -4.87 -4.41
CA ALA A 331 12.46 -3.61 -4.14
C ALA A 331 12.13 -2.55 -5.21
N VAL A 332 12.25 -2.89 -6.49
CA VAL A 332 11.94 -1.98 -7.61
C VAL A 332 10.48 -1.52 -7.56
N MET A 333 9.56 -2.43 -7.25
CA MET A 333 8.13 -2.15 -7.10
C MET A 333 7.84 -1.13 -6.02
N ASN A 334 8.41 -1.35 -4.85
CA ASN A 334 8.21 -0.52 -3.69
C ASN A 334 8.81 0.89 -3.88
N ILE A 335 10.00 0.97 -4.47
CA ILE A 335 10.62 2.25 -4.85
C ILE A 335 9.74 2.97 -5.88
N SER A 336 9.25 2.27 -6.89
CA SER A 336 8.42 2.87 -7.94
C SER A 336 7.10 3.42 -7.39
N ALA A 337 6.42 2.68 -6.51
CA ALA A 337 5.21 3.13 -5.84
C ALA A 337 5.48 4.39 -4.98
N THR A 338 6.56 4.36 -4.21
CA THR A 338 6.99 5.49 -3.36
C THR A 338 7.33 6.73 -4.19
N MET A 339 8.09 6.55 -5.27
CA MET A 339 8.47 7.62 -6.20
C MET A 339 7.29 8.21 -6.97
N THR A 340 6.19 7.44 -7.11
CA THR A 340 4.97 7.92 -7.77
C THR A 340 4.09 8.73 -6.81
N ILE A 341 3.87 8.25 -5.58
CA ILE A 341 2.92 8.87 -4.65
C ILE A 341 3.48 10.15 -4.02
N ILE A 342 4.73 10.15 -3.59
CA ILE A 342 5.30 11.22 -2.78
C ILE A 342 5.34 12.58 -3.48
N PRO A 343 5.68 12.67 -4.79
CA PRO A 343 5.62 13.94 -5.50
C PRO A 343 4.24 14.60 -5.40
N PHE A 344 3.15 13.86 -5.61
CA PHE A 344 1.79 14.40 -5.50
C PHE A 344 1.50 14.96 -4.11
N LEU A 345 1.95 14.27 -3.05
CA LEU A 345 1.75 14.73 -1.67
C LEU A 345 2.49 16.05 -1.39
N VAL A 346 3.73 16.17 -1.88
CA VAL A 346 4.55 17.37 -1.71
C VAL A 346 4.00 18.54 -2.54
N ASP A 347 3.60 18.27 -3.78
CA ASP A 347 3.10 19.30 -4.69
C ASP A 347 1.75 19.84 -4.22
N THR A 348 0.85 18.97 -3.72
CA THR A 348 -0.42 19.36 -3.06
C THR A 348 -0.18 20.37 -1.93
N ASN A 349 0.80 20.09 -1.06
CA ASN A 349 1.17 20.99 0.04
C ASN A 349 1.75 22.32 -0.49
N GLN A 350 2.62 22.27 -1.49
CA GLN A 350 3.23 23.47 -2.06
C GLN A 350 2.19 24.37 -2.75
N ILE A 351 1.26 23.80 -3.49
CA ILE A 351 0.13 24.53 -4.10
C ILE A 351 -0.68 25.21 -3.00
N GLY A 352 -1.04 24.48 -1.93
CA GLY A 352 -1.77 25.03 -0.79
C GLY A 352 -1.04 26.20 -0.11
N ILE A 353 0.27 26.08 0.13
CA ILE A 353 1.09 27.16 0.71
C ILE A 353 1.10 28.40 -0.20
N ASN A 354 1.38 28.21 -1.48
CA ASN A 354 1.47 29.31 -2.45
C ASN A 354 0.12 30.05 -2.57
N LEU A 355 -0.98 29.30 -2.59
CA LEU A 355 -2.33 29.82 -2.73
C LEU A 355 -2.71 30.70 -1.54
N LEU A 356 -2.43 30.23 -0.31
CA LEU A 356 -2.62 31.01 0.91
C LEU A 356 -1.71 32.24 0.98
N ALA A 357 -0.43 32.12 0.58
CA ALA A 357 0.49 33.25 0.56
C ALA A 357 -0.01 34.36 -0.39
N ASN A 358 -0.47 33.98 -1.58
CA ASN A 358 -1.05 34.92 -2.56
C ASN A 358 -2.27 35.64 -1.99
N TRP A 359 -3.14 34.93 -1.29
CA TRP A 359 -4.30 35.52 -0.61
C TRP A 359 -3.92 36.53 0.46
N ARG A 360 -2.95 36.21 1.32
CA ARG A 360 -2.51 37.11 2.39
C ARG A 360 -1.99 38.43 1.87
N LEU A 361 -1.27 38.40 0.75
CA LEU A 361 -0.69 39.60 0.12
C LEU A 361 -1.74 40.40 -0.66
N GLN A 362 -2.68 39.74 -1.33
CA GLN A 362 -3.53 40.38 -2.33
C GLN A 362 -4.91 40.84 -1.83
N PHE A 363 -5.36 40.42 -0.64
CA PHE A 363 -6.64 40.91 -0.10
C PHE A 363 -6.52 42.30 0.51
N SER A 364 -7.29 43.25 -0.03
CA SER A 364 -7.43 44.61 0.49
C SER A 364 -8.33 44.69 1.73
N SER A 365 -9.36 43.83 1.81
CA SER A 365 -10.30 43.80 2.93
C SER A 365 -9.70 43.11 4.17
N LYS A 366 -9.82 43.77 5.33
CA LYS A 366 -9.39 43.25 6.64
C LYS A 366 -10.03 41.91 6.98
N LEU A 367 -11.31 41.73 6.64
CA LEU A 367 -12.06 40.51 6.97
C LEU A 367 -11.62 39.32 6.10
N GLN A 368 -11.41 39.54 4.80
CA GLN A 368 -10.89 38.52 3.89
C GLN A 368 -9.46 38.11 4.27
N ARG A 369 -8.62 39.07 4.63
CA ARG A 369 -7.26 38.81 5.11
C ARG A 369 -7.27 38.02 6.42
N LYS A 370 -8.15 38.35 7.38
CA LYS A 370 -8.34 37.55 8.60
C LYS A 370 -8.76 36.11 8.28
N ARG A 371 -9.67 35.92 7.33
CA ARG A 371 -10.11 34.59 6.88
C ARG A 371 -8.97 33.79 6.24
N ALA A 372 -8.20 34.41 5.34
CA ALA A 372 -7.02 33.80 4.71
C ALA A 372 -5.92 33.45 5.73
N ASN A 373 -5.77 34.25 6.80
CA ASN A 373 -4.82 33.96 7.88
C ASN A 373 -5.26 32.79 8.75
N ALA A 374 -6.57 32.60 8.93
CA ALA A 374 -7.12 31.49 9.71
C ALA A 374 -7.05 30.15 8.96
N MET A 375 -6.96 30.17 7.62
CA MET A 375 -6.84 28.95 6.81
C MET A 375 -5.44 28.35 6.92
N THR A 376 -5.41 27.03 7.07
CA THR A 376 -4.17 26.23 7.08
C THR A 376 -3.92 25.60 5.72
N PRO A 377 -2.67 25.46 5.25
CA PRO A 377 -2.41 24.78 3.99
C PRO A 377 -2.90 23.33 4.06
N THR A 378 -3.65 22.90 3.04
CA THR A 378 -4.01 21.49 2.82
C THR A 378 -2.73 20.70 2.66
N LYS A 379 -2.43 19.88 3.67
CA LYS A 379 -1.24 19.04 3.72
C LYS A 379 -1.64 17.66 4.21
N VAL A 380 -1.05 16.66 3.59
CA VAL A 380 -1.17 15.27 4.05
C VAL A 380 -0.18 15.09 5.19
N ASN A 381 -0.68 14.66 6.35
CA ASN A 381 0.16 14.33 7.48
C ASN A 381 0.40 12.82 7.46
N CYS A 382 1.59 12.40 7.85
CA CYS A 382 1.80 11.02 8.25
C CYS A 382 1.47 10.99 9.75
N SER A 383 0.24 10.60 10.07
CA SER A 383 -0.27 10.52 11.44
C SER A 383 -0.72 9.11 11.78
N MET A 384 -0.76 8.80 13.07
CA MET A 384 -1.40 7.59 13.59
C MET A 384 -2.53 8.04 14.51
N GLY A 385 -3.77 7.93 14.04
CA GLY A 385 -4.93 8.52 14.71
C GLY A 385 -4.79 10.04 14.85
N GLN A 386 -4.84 10.55 16.08
CA GLN A 386 -4.72 12.00 16.36
C GLN A 386 -3.27 12.50 16.42
N TYR A 387 -2.29 11.59 16.51
CA TYR A 387 -0.89 11.96 16.67
C TYR A 387 -0.22 12.18 15.31
N ARG A 388 0.20 13.41 15.05
CA ARG A 388 0.93 13.77 13.83
C ARG A 388 2.41 13.51 14.02
N ILE A 389 2.97 12.58 13.24
CA ILE A 389 4.39 12.21 13.31
C ILE A 389 5.21 13.20 12.47
N PHE A 390 4.86 13.35 11.20
CA PHE A 390 5.46 14.37 10.33
C PHE A 390 4.51 14.78 9.21
N SER A 391 4.75 15.94 8.59
CA SER A 391 4.01 16.37 7.40
C SER A 391 4.85 16.11 6.14
N MET A 392 4.19 15.69 5.05
CA MET A 392 4.87 15.51 3.77
C MET A 392 5.24 16.89 3.18
N THR A 393 6.52 17.21 3.29
CA THR A 393 7.16 18.43 2.80
C THR A 393 8.29 18.07 1.84
N LYS A 394 8.79 19.04 1.07
CA LYS A 394 9.97 18.83 0.21
C LYS A 394 11.18 18.31 1.00
N THR A 395 11.38 18.82 2.21
CA THR A 395 12.44 18.36 3.13
C THR A 395 12.20 16.92 3.57
N ALA A 396 10.97 16.55 3.93
CA ALA A 396 10.62 15.18 4.33
C ALA A 396 10.82 14.19 3.16
N LYS A 397 10.45 14.56 1.93
CA LYS A 397 10.71 13.76 0.72
C LYS A 397 12.20 13.47 0.56
N ASN A 398 13.03 14.51 0.61
CA ASN A 398 14.47 14.34 0.44
C ASN A 398 15.07 13.46 1.53
N LYS A 399 14.65 13.64 2.79
CA LYS A 399 15.07 12.78 3.91
C LYS A 399 14.63 11.33 3.72
N LEU A 400 13.40 11.09 3.25
CA LEU A 400 12.92 9.74 2.99
C LEU A 400 13.71 9.07 1.86
N TYR A 401 13.96 9.77 0.75
CA TYR A 401 14.73 9.23 -0.37
C TYR A 401 16.19 8.96 0.01
N ALA A 402 16.81 9.84 0.79
CA ALA A 402 18.13 9.59 1.36
C ALA A 402 18.10 8.35 2.26
N ALA A 403 17.14 8.28 3.19
CA ALA A 403 17.01 7.15 4.10
C ALA A 403 16.75 5.81 3.37
N LEU A 404 16.02 5.80 2.25
CA LEU A 404 15.79 4.57 1.45
C LEU A 404 17.08 3.98 0.88
N ILE A 405 18.12 4.80 0.72
CA ILE A 405 19.44 4.38 0.23
C ILE A 405 20.39 4.16 1.39
N GLU A 406 20.47 5.10 2.32
CA GLU A 406 21.36 5.08 3.48
C GLU A 406 21.07 3.91 4.41
N PHE A 407 19.80 3.57 4.64
CA PHE A 407 19.43 2.48 5.54
C PHE A 407 19.95 1.11 5.08
N PRO A 408 19.70 0.65 3.83
CA PRO A 408 20.31 -0.57 3.33
C PRO A 408 21.85 -0.53 3.34
N VAL A 409 22.47 0.61 2.99
CA VAL A 409 23.93 0.76 3.02
C VAL A 409 24.47 0.60 4.44
N ASN A 410 23.84 1.22 5.43
CA ASN A 410 24.24 1.10 6.83
C ASN A 410 24.04 -0.33 7.36
N MET A 411 22.95 -1.01 6.98
CA MET A 411 22.74 -2.42 7.30
C MET A 411 23.83 -3.33 6.71
N LEU A 412 24.30 -3.03 5.50
CA LEU A 412 25.36 -3.80 4.83
C LEU A 412 26.74 -3.58 5.45
N LEU A 413 27.01 -2.37 5.92
CA LEU A 413 28.29 -1.98 6.51
C LEU A 413 28.37 -2.29 8.02
N GLY A 414 27.26 -2.67 8.66
CA GLY A 414 27.22 -3.01 10.09
C GLY A 414 27.40 -1.81 11.03
N TYR A 415 27.35 -0.57 10.53
CA TYR A 415 27.56 0.61 11.34
C TYR A 415 26.40 0.82 12.33
N SER A 416 26.73 0.95 13.62
CA SER A 416 25.79 1.44 14.62
C SER A 416 25.60 2.95 14.44
N ARG A 417 24.41 3.45 14.80
CA ARG A 417 24.04 4.87 14.66
C ARG A 417 25.02 5.82 15.37
N ASP A 418 25.68 5.35 16.43
CA ASP A 418 26.66 6.10 17.20
C ASP A 418 27.95 6.41 16.41
N GLU A 419 28.37 5.51 15.51
CA GLU A 419 29.54 5.75 14.63
C GLU A 419 29.21 6.70 13.46
N PHE A 420 27.94 6.74 13.05
CA PHE A 420 27.46 7.65 12.02
C PHE A 420 27.36 9.08 12.56
N GLU A 421 26.83 9.28 13.77
CA GLU A 421 26.74 10.60 14.40
C GLU A 421 28.12 11.17 14.81
N MET A 422 29.10 10.32 15.17
CA MET A 422 30.47 10.77 15.42
C MET A 422 31.15 11.36 14.18
N ARG A 423 30.97 10.78 12.97
CA ARG A 423 31.63 11.31 11.76
C ARG A 423 31.09 12.66 11.30
N PHE A 424 29.84 13.00 11.59
CA PHE A 424 29.29 14.32 11.29
C PHE A 424 29.73 15.43 12.27
N GLN A 425 30.24 15.08 13.46
CA GLN A 425 30.84 16.06 14.38
C GLN A 425 32.31 16.34 14.07
N VAL A 426 33.06 15.37 13.54
CA VAL A 426 34.48 15.58 13.14
C VAL A 426 34.61 16.51 11.93
N GLY A 427 33.57 16.67 11.11
CA GLY A 427 33.54 17.62 9.97
C GLY A 427 33.24 19.08 10.33
N LYS A 428 33.04 19.41 11.62
CA LYS A 428 32.84 20.80 12.10
C LYS A 428 33.95 21.29 13.04
N GLN A 429 35.01 20.51 13.22
CA GLN A 429 36.25 20.94 13.85
C GLN A 429 37.40 20.73 12.87
N ASN A 430 37.49 21.63 11.90
CA ASN A 430 38.72 22.20 11.34
C ASN A 430 38.36 23.33 10.39
#